data_AF-A0A969AFS2-F1
#
_entry.id   AF-A0A969AFS2-F1
#
_cell.length_a   1.000
_cell.length_b   1.000
_cell.length_c   1.000
_cell.angle_alpha   90.00
_cell.angle_beta   90.00
_cell.angle_gamma   90.00
#
_symmetry.space_group_name_H-M   'P 1'
#
loop_
_entity.id
_entity.type
_entity.pdbx_description
1 polymer ?
#
loop_
_entity_poly.entity_id
_entity_poly.type
_entity_poly.pdbx_seq_one_letter_code
_entity_poly.pdbx_strand_id
1 'polypeptide(L)'
;MLKNSYLVWEGASLIDGSPIVLILTGFVSPSTNCKTGRLIQSWVLQQEFVPTFAAKQGLDKGICGSCSLKLSKTGSCYVNLAPINNMYRKYVAGTYSKLSKNEIELLKYYRYPIRIGSYGDPTAVPFDVWEPIIRASGRHTGYTHQFLTCDSRWKQYLMASVQSESEARIAQSQGWRTFRIMAPDAPLSDNEILCRHTENDIIKCEFCMLCDGNSSKPNIADKVHGLKWKVSNFVKYSESLSN
;
A
#
# COMPACT_ATOMS: atom_id res chain seq x y z
N MET A 1 13.65 -17.97 -8.71
CA MET A 1 12.22 -18.05 -8.33
C MET A 1 11.51 -18.90 -9.36
N LEU A 2 10.73 -19.91 -8.95
CA LEU A 2 10.04 -20.81 -9.90
C LEU A 2 8.59 -20.39 -10.19
N LYS A 3 7.95 -19.66 -9.27
CA LYS A 3 6.57 -19.21 -9.41
C LYS A 3 6.51 -17.69 -9.37
N ASN A 4 5.52 -17.11 -10.05
CA ASN A 4 5.35 -15.65 -10.05
C ASN A 4 4.72 -15.11 -8.76
N SER A 5 4.13 -15.98 -7.93
CA SER A 5 3.32 -15.55 -6.80
C SER A 5 3.33 -16.56 -5.66
N TYR A 6 3.37 -16.08 -4.42
CA TYR A 6 3.46 -16.90 -3.23
C TYR A 6 2.52 -16.41 -2.13
N LEU A 7 1.93 -17.36 -1.39
CA LEU A 7 1.25 -17.10 -0.12
C LEU A 7 2.31 -16.98 0.97
N VAL A 8 2.33 -15.84 1.66
CA VAL A 8 3.35 -15.54 2.67
C VAL A 8 2.86 -15.88 4.06
N TRP A 9 1.63 -15.48 4.38
CA TRP A 9 1.10 -15.59 5.72
C TRP A 9 -0.43 -15.57 5.71
N GLU A 10 -1.02 -16.28 6.67
CA GLU A 10 -2.46 -16.32 6.96
C GLU A 10 -2.66 -16.19 8.47
N GLY A 11 -3.66 -15.43 8.88
CA GLY A 11 -4.02 -15.30 10.28
C GLY A 11 -5.00 -14.17 10.55
N ALA A 12 -5.19 -13.89 11.84
CA ALA A 12 -6.07 -12.83 12.30
C ALA A 12 -5.44 -11.45 12.07
N SER A 13 -6.21 -10.52 11.51
CA SER A 13 -5.80 -9.13 11.34
C SER A 13 -5.49 -8.48 12.68
N LEU A 14 -4.38 -7.74 12.76
CA LEU A 14 -4.06 -6.91 13.92
C LEU A 14 -5.02 -5.70 14.08
N ILE A 15 -5.84 -5.40 13.08
CA ILE A 15 -6.79 -4.28 13.11
C ILE A 15 -8.08 -4.67 13.83
N ASP A 16 -8.64 -5.85 13.53
CA ASP A 16 -9.96 -6.25 14.06
C ASP A 16 -10.13 -7.75 14.32
N GLY A 17 -9.08 -8.55 14.15
CA GLY A 17 -9.10 -10.00 14.35
C GLY A 17 -9.70 -10.82 13.20
N SER A 18 -10.23 -10.21 12.15
CA SER A 18 -10.80 -10.96 11.03
C SER A 18 -9.73 -11.75 10.25
N PRO A 19 -10.09 -12.87 9.62
CA PRO A 19 -9.14 -13.71 8.91
C PRO A 19 -8.66 -13.03 7.61
N ILE A 20 -7.35 -12.87 7.47
CA ILE A 20 -6.70 -12.22 6.33
C ILE A 20 -5.52 -13.06 5.80
N VAL A 21 -5.09 -12.79 4.57
CA VAL A 21 -3.95 -13.44 3.91
C VAL A 21 -3.05 -12.40 3.26
N LEU A 22 -1.73 -12.60 3.35
CA LEU A 22 -0.71 -11.85 2.63
C LEU A 22 -0.18 -12.67 1.45
N ILE A 23 -0.28 -12.10 0.25
CA ILE A 23 0.21 -12.70 -1.00
C ILE A 23 1.22 -11.74 -1.65
N LEU A 24 2.35 -12.28 -2.10
CA LEU A 24 3.33 -11.55 -2.91
C LEU A 24 3.29 -12.02 -4.35
N THR A 25 3.44 -11.08 -5.29
CA THR A 25 3.46 -11.35 -6.73
C THR A 25 4.54 -10.54 -7.43
N GLY A 26 4.99 -10.99 -8.60
CA GLY A 26 5.94 -10.23 -9.42
C GLY A 26 7.37 -10.79 -9.38
N PHE A 27 7.54 -12.01 -8.89
CA PHE A 27 8.86 -12.64 -8.73
C PHE A 27 9.51 -13.10 -10.03
N VAL A 28 8.69 -13.41 -11.05
CA VAL A 28 9.15 -13.86 -12.37
C VAL A 28 8.74 -12.85 -13.44
N SER A 29 7.47 -12.46 -13.42
CA SER A 29 6.88 -11.49 -14.35
C SER A 29 6.39 -10.28 -13.55
N PRO A 30 6.96 -9.08 -13.76
CA PRO A 30 6.60 -7.89 -13.00
C PRO A 30 5.15 -7.47 -13.25
N SER A 31 4.65 -6.56 -12.41
CA SER A 31 3.32 -5.98 -12.61
C SER A 31 3.20 -5.28 -13.96
N THR A 32 2.02 -5.35 -14.58
CA THR A 32 1.69 -4.54 -15.75
C THR A 32 1.42 -3.07 -15.41
N ASN A 33 1.45 -2.71 -14.12
CA ASN A 33 1.40 -1.31 -13.69
C ASN A 33 2.68 -0.59 -14.10
N CYS A 34 2.57 0.28 -15.10
CA CYS A 34 3.69 1.04 -15.65
C CYS A 34 4.42 1.91 -14.61
N LYS A 35 3.72 2.42 -13.59
CA LYS A 35 4.27 3.26 -12.51
C LYS A 35 5.25 2.49 -11.62
N THR A 36 5.03 1.21 -11.40
CA THR A 36 5.76 0.47 -10.36
C THR A 36 7.05 -0.17 -10.83
N GLY A 37 7.20 -0.43 -12.13
CA GLY A 37 8.38 -1.16 -12.63
C GLY A 37 8.45 -2.60 -12.08
N ARG A 38 9.66 -3.06 -11.75
CA ARG A 38 9.91 -4.43 -11.23
C ARG A 38 9.63 -4.62 -9.74
N LEU A 39 8.96 -3.67 -9.09
CA LEU A 39 8.57 -3.82 -7.69
C LEU A 39 7.70 -5.08 -7.51
N ILE A 40 8.11 -5.93 -6.58
CA ILE A 40 7.25 -7.00 -6.06
C ILE A 40 6.02 -6.34 -5.44
N GLN A 41 4.84 -6.83 -5.80
CA GLN A 41 3.57 -6.31 -5.31
C GLN A 41 3.09 -7.17 -4.14
N SER A 42 2.48 -6.52 -3.15
CA SER A 42 1.96 -7.18 -1.97
C SER A 42 0.47 -6.94 -1.76
N TRP A 43 -0.27 -8.00 -1.46
CA TRP A 43 -1.72 -7.98 -1.43
C TRP A 43 -2.20 -8.59 -0.12
N VAL A 44 -2.82 -7.77 0.74
CA VAL A 44 -3.52 -8.22 1.94
C VAL A 44 -4.99 -8.35 1.61
N LEU A 45 -5.53 -9.57 1.68
CA LEU A 45 -6.92 -9.87 1.36
C LEU A 45 -7.63 -10.41 2.60
N GLN A 46 -8.90 -10.06 2.80
CA GLN A 46 -9.76 -10.81 3.72
C GLN A 46 -10.19 -12.13 3.08
N GLN A 47 -10.46 -13.15 3.90
CA GLN A 47 -10.63 -14.53 3.46
C GLN A 47 -12.08 -14.94 3.15
N GLU A 48 -13.08 -14.17 3.58
CA GLU A 48 -14.50 -14.59 3.55
C GLU A 48 -15.22 -14.22 2.25
N PHE A 49 -14.92 -13.03 1.71
CA PHE A 49 -15.67 -12.43 0.62
C PHE A 49 -14.82 -12.16 -0.62
N VAL A 50 -15.45 -12.00 -1.78
CA VAL A 50 -14.74 -11.52 -2.97
C VAL A 50 -14.34 -10.04 -2.76
N PRO A 51 -13.09 -9.60 -3.06
CA PRO A 51 -12.61 -8.24 -2.76
C PRO A 51 -13.52 -7.10 -3.23
N THR A 52 -14.06 -7.17 -4.44
CA THR A 52 -15.01 -6.14 -4.93
C THR A 52 -16.30 -6.08 -4.12
N PHE A 53 -16.81 -7.24 -3.67
CA PHE A 53 -18.00 -7.30 -2.82
C PHE A 53 -17.68 -6.75 -1.44
N ALA A 54 -16.59 -7.22 -0.82
CA ALA A 54 -16.16 -6.77 0.50
C ALA A 54 -15.99 -5.25 0.57
N ALA A 55 -15.29 -4.66 -0.41
CA ALA A 55 -15.05 -3.22 -0.45
C ALA A 55 -16.35 -2.41 -0.65
N LYS A 56 -17.29 -2.92 -1.46
CA LYS A 56 -18.58 -2.26 -1.67
C LYS A 56 -19.45 -2.30 -0.41
N GLN A 57 -19.44 -3.41 0.32
CA GLN A 57 -20.21 -3.61 1.55
C GLN A 57 -19.50 -3.08 2.81
N GLY A 58 -18.24 -2.66 2.70
CA GLY A 58 -17.43 -2.21 3.83
C GLY A 58 -16.88 -3.33 4.73
N LEU A 59 -16.96 -4.59 4.27
CA LEU A 59 -16.50 -5.81 4.97
C LEU A 59 -14.98 -6.02 4.90
N ASP A 60 -14.25 -5.06 4.34
CA ASP A 60 -12.79 -5.01 4.25
C ASP A 60 -12.15 -4.26 5.43
N LYS A 61 -12.84 -4.12 6.58
CA LYS A 61 -12.31 -3.44 7.78
C LYS A 61 -11.00 -4.06 8.26
N GLY A 62 -10.87 -5.39 8.29
CA GLY A 62 -9.65 -6.03 8.75
C GLY A 62 -8.42 -5.80 7.89
N ILE A 63 -8.58 -5.40 6.63
CA ILE A 63 -7.44 -5.09 5.76
C ILE A 63 -7.26 -3.60 5.53
N CYS A 64 -8.30 -2.78 5.62
CA CYS A 64 -8.24 -1.34 5.31
C CYS A 64 -8.38 -0.45 6.56
N GLY A 65 -8.77 -1.01 7.71
CA GLY A 65 -8.97 -0.32 8.97
C GLY A 65 -9.78 0.96 8.87
N SER A 66 -9.21 2.04 9.39
CA SER A 66 -9.80 3.37 9.40
C SER A 66 -9.77 4.10 8.06
N CYS A 67 -9.11 3.57 7.01
CA CYS A 67 -8.88 4.26 5.73
C CYS A 67 -10.12 5.01 5.24
N SER A 68 -9.97 6.33 5.03
CA SER A 68 -11.03 7.23 4.54
C SER A 68 -11.39 6.95 3.09
N LEU A 69 -10.44 6.42 2.31
CA LEU A 69 -10.58 6.22 0.86
C LEU A 69 -11.40 4.97 0.50
N LYS A 70 -11.80 4.15 1.47
CA LYS A 70 -12.58 2.92 1.23
C LYS A 70 -13.76 3.15 0.29
N LEU A 71 -14.07 2.14 -0.53
CA LEU A 71 -15.18 2.20 -1.49
C LEU A 71 -16.53 2.44 -0.77
N SER A 72 -16.74 1.79 0.37
CA SER A 72 -17.93 1.95 1.22
C SER A 72 -17.99 3.26 2.01
N LYS A 73 -16.94 4.09 1.97
CA LYS A 73 -16.89 5.39 2.65
C LYS A 73 -16.98 6.52 1.62
N THR A 74 -15.83 6.95 1.09
CA THR A 74 -15.76 8.06 0.13
C THR A 74 -15.83 7.57 -1.32
N GLY A 75 -15.55 6.29 -1.59
CA GLY A 75 -15.49 5.80 -2.97
C GLY A 75 -14.24 6.25 -3.73
N SER A 76 -13.21 6.74 -3.05
CA SER A 76 -12.03 7.34 -3.68
C SER A 76 -10.80 6.41 -3.77
N CYS A 77 -10.89 5.17 -3.26
CA CYS A 77 -9.81 4.18 -3.29
C CYS A 77 -9.28 4.02 -4.72
N TYR A 78 -8.02 4.37 -4.94
CA TYR A 78 -7.41 4.38 -6.27
C TYR A 78 -7.15 2.98 -6.82
N VAL A 79 -7.19 1.94 -5.98
CA VAL A 79 -6.94 0.56 -6.39
C VAL A 79 -8.06 0.05 -7.31
N ASN A 80 -7.68 -0.62 -8.39
CA ASN A 80 -8.62 -1.38 -9.22
C ASN A 80 -8.79 -2.78 -8.62
N LEU A 81 -9.97 -3.06 -8.08
CA LEU A 81 -10.26 -4.31 -7.38
C LEU A 81 -10.59 -5.48 -8.30
N ALA A 82 -11.00 -5.22 -9.55
CA ALA A 82 -11.45 -6.28 -10.46
C ALA A 82 -10.36 -7.34 -10.73
N PRO A 83 -9.08 -6.98 -10.98
CA PRO A 83 -8.00 -7.97 -11.10
C PRO A 83 -7.72 -8.74 -9.79
N ILE A 84 -8.00 -8.13 -8.63
CA ILE A 84 -7.74 -8.73 -7.32
C ILE A 84 -8.71 -9.89 -7.04
N ASN A 85 -9.92 -9.87 -7.62
CA ASN A 85 -10.84 -11.01 -7.56
C ASN A 85 -10.22 -12.29 -8.13
N ASN A 86 -9.34 -12.20 -9.14
CA ASN A 86 -8.63 -13.37 -9.66
C ASN A 86 -7.64 -13.93 -8.64
N MET A 87 -6.96 -13.06 -7.90
CA MET A 87 -6.05 -13.46 -6.82
C MET A 87 -6.82 -14.14 -5.69
N TYR A 88 -7.95 -13.57 -5.29
CA TYR A 88 -8.84 -14.17 -4.30
C TYR A 88 -9.35 -15.55 -4.74
N ARG A 89 -9.81 -15.69 -6.00
CA ARG A 89 -10.23 -16.99 -6.53
C ARG A 89 -9.10 -18.02 -6.51
N LYS A 90 -7.88 -17.60 -6.89
CA LYS A 90 -6.69 -18.46 -6.85
C LYS A 90 -6.35 -18.89 -5.41
N TYR A 91 -6.55 -18.00 -4.45
CA TYR A 91 -6.37 -18.25 -3.02
C TYR A 91 -7.39 -19.26 -2.49
N VAL A 92 -8.68 -19.05 -2.73
CA VAL A 92 -9.76 -19.97 -2.35
C VAL A 92 -9.56 -21.35 -2.97
N ALA A 93 -9.03 -21.42 -4.19
CA ALA A 93 -8.67 -22.68 -4.83
C ALA A 93 -7.43 -23.38 -4.22
N GLY A 94 -6.73 -22.76 -3.26
CA GLY A 94 -5.58 -23.35 -2.57
C GLY A 94 -4.32 -23.51 -3.42
N THR A 95 -4.20 -22.77 -4.53
CA THR A 95 -3.16 -23.03 -5.55
C THR A 95 -1.90 -22.17 -5.42
N TYR A 96 -1.81 -21.33 -4.40
CA TYR A 96 -0.58 -20.58 -4.12
C TYR A 96 0.46 -21.47 -3.45
N SER A 97 1.68 -21.48 -4.00
CA SER A 97 2.83 -22.02 -3.27
C SER A 97 3.14 -21.15 -2.06
N LYS A 98 3.48 -21.76 -0.93
CA LYS A 98 3.93 -21.02 0.26
C LYS A 98 5.32 -20.42 0.00
N LEU A 99 5.53 -19.19 0.45
CA LEU A 99 6.86 -18.56 0.43
C LEU A 99 7.76 -19.33 1.40
N SER A 100 8.89 -19.86 0.91
CA SER A 100 9.84 -20.58 1.75
C SER A 100 11.10 -19.75 2.04
N LYS A 101 12.00 -20.28 2.87
CA LYS A 101 13.32 -19.69 3.11
C LYS A 101 14.12 -19.52 1.82
N ASN A 102 13.98 -20.44 0.86
CA ASN A 102 14.71 -20.35 -0.42
C ASN A 102 14.28 -19.11 -1.22
N GLU A 103 12.98 -18.80 -1.24
CA GLU A 103 12.48 -17.58 -1.88
C GLU A 103 13.02 -16.31 -1.19
N ILE A 104 13.15 -16.32 0.13
CA ILE A 104 13.71 -15.18 0.89
C ILE A 104 15.21 -15.01 0.59
N GLU A 105 15.99 -16.10 0.52
CA GLU A 105 17.40 -16.01 0.14
C GLU A 105 17.59 -15.53 -1.30
N LEU A 106 16.70 -15.92 -2.22
CA LEU A 106 16.72 -15.38 -3.58
C LEU A 106 16.36 -13.89 -3.61
N LEU A 107 15.37 -13.44 -2.84
CA LEU A 107 15.07 -12.02 -2.67
C LEU A 107 16.30 -11.24 -2.18
N LYS A 108 17.01 -11.80 -1.20
CA LYS A 108 18.23 -11.22 -0.62
C LYS A 108 19.39 -11.15 -1.61
N TYR A 109 19.57 -12.19 -2.42
CA TYR A 109 20.61 -12.26 -3.44
C TYR A 109 20.38 -11.24 -4.56
N TYR A 110 19.17 -11.20 -5.12
CA TYR A 110 18.83 -10.33 -6.25
C TYR A 110 18.40 -8.92 -5.85
N ARG A 111 18.14 -8.67 -4.57
CA ARG A 111 17.67 -7.38 -4.02
C ARG A 111 16.46 -6.84 -4.77
N TYR A 112 15.48 -7.71 -5.05
CA TYR A 112 14.25 -7.28 -5.73
C TYR A 112 13.46 -6.34 -4.83
N PRO A 113 13.21 -5.09 -5.27
CA PRO A 113 12.55 -4.10 -4.43
C PRO A 113 11.07 -4.46 -4.24
N ILE A 114 10.49 -4.11 -3.10
CA ILE A 114 9.10 -4.45 -2.76
C ILE A 114 8.23 -3.18 -2.59
N ARG A 115 7.01 -3.24 -3.12
CA ARG A 115 5.93 -2.30 -2.79
C ARG A 115 5.06 -2.92 -1.71
N ILE A 116 5.15 -2.38 -0.51
CA ILE A 116 4.39 -2.77 0.66
C ILE A 116 3.05 -2.02 0.61
N GLY A 117 1.94 -2.77 0.59
CA GLY A 117 0.59 -2.22 0.52
C GLY A 117 0.10 -1.91 -0.90
N SER A 118 0.28 -2.83 -1.86
CA SER A 118 -0.38 -2.68 -3.19
C SER A 118 -1.90 -2.73 -3.07
N TYR A 119 -2.43 -3.50 -2.13
CA TYR A 119 -3.81 -3.45 -1.64
C TYR A 119 -3.87 -3.98 -0.21
N GLY A 120 -4.72 -3.37 0.62
CA GLY A 120 -4.74 -3.55 2.07
C GLY A 120 -3.58 -2.84 2.77
N ASP A 121 -3.82 -2.46 4.02
CA ASP A 121 -2.85 -1.80 4.88
C ASP A 121 -1.83 -2.83 5.40
N PRO A 122 -0.52 -2.61 5.21
CA PRO A 122 0.50 -3.55 5.66
C PRO A 122 0.46 -3.85 7.15
N THR A 123 0.01 -2.89 7.96
CA THR A 123 0.02 -3.01 9.43
C THR A 123 -1.09 -3.94 9.95
N ALA A 124 -1.98 -4.42 9.08
CA ALA A 124 -2.93 -5.48 9.41
C ALA A 124 -2.24 -6.83 9.66
N VAL A 125 -1.05 -7.01 9.09
CA VAL A 125 -0.22 -8.23 9.23
C VAL A 125 0.88 -7.96 10.25
N PRO A 126 1.25 -8.93 11.10
CA PRO A 126 2.33 -8.74 12.08
C PRO A 126 3.63 -8.26 11.45
N PHE A 127 4.27 -7.28 12.11
CA PHE A 127 5.52 -6.69 11.65
C PHE A 127 6.60 -7.75 11.40
N ASP A 128 6.69 -8.77 12.26
CA ASP A 128 7.71 -9.81 12.19
C ASP A 128 7.53 -10.77 11.00
N VAL A 129 6.35 -10.77 10.36
CA VAL A 129 6.13 -11.45 9.07
C VAL A 129 6.78 -10.65 7.93
N TRP A 130 6.71 -9.33 8.00
CA TRP A 130 7.19 -8.43 6.96
C TRP A 130 8.69 -8.17 7.02
N GLU A 131 9.24 -7.94 8.21
CA GLU A 131 10.61 -7.45 8.37
C GLU A 131 11.66 -8.32 7.66
N PRO A 132 11.64 -9.67 7.74
CA PRO A 132 12.59 -10.51 7.00
C PRO A 132 12.53 -10.29 5.48
N ILE A 133 11.33 -10.06 4.94
CA ILE A 133 11.09 -9.85 3.50
C ILE A 133 11.59 -8.46 3.09
N ILE A 134 11.28 -7.43 3.88
CA ILE A 134 11.73 -6.05 3.62
C ILE A 134 13.26 -5.98 3.66
N ARG A 135 13.89 -6.60 4.67
CA ARG A 135 15.34 -6.66 4.81
C ARG A 135 16.00 -7.41 3.65
N ALA A 136 15.43 -8.54 3.23
CA ALA A 136 15.92 -9.28 2.06
C ALA A 136 15.81 -8.45 0.78
N SER A 137 14.66 -7.80 0.55
CA SER A 137 14.41 -6.93 -0.59
C SER A 137 15.43 -5.79 -0.72
N GLY A 138 15.88 -5.23 0.41
CA GLY A 138 16.92 -4.20 0.47
C GLY A 138 16.46 -2.80 0.07
N ARG A 139 15.37 -2.67 -0.70
CA ARG A 139 14.72 -1.39 -1.03
C ARG A 139 13.21 -1.60 -1.04
N HIS A 140 12.46 -0.65 -0.52
CA HIS A 140 11.01 -0.79 -0.44
C HIS A 140 10.31 0.55 -0.67
N THR A 141 9.01 0.47 -0.95
CA THR A 141 8.09 1.61 -0.87
C THR A 141 6.87 1.19 -0.07
N GLY A 142 6.27 2.10 0.69
CA GLY A 142 5.04 1.77 1.40
C GLY A 142 4.46 2.90 2.21
N TYR A 143 3.17 2.76 2.53
CA TYR A 143 2.43 3.70 3.34
C TYR A 143 1.34 2.99 4.13
N THR A 144 0.91 3.61 5.23
CA THR A 144 -0.17 3.12 6.10
C THR A 144 -1.15 4.26 6.44
N HIS A 145 -2.44 3.94 6.47
CA HIS A 145 -3.48 4.81 7.03
C HIS A 145 -3.68 4.55 8.54
N GLN A 146 -3.00 3.56 9.12
CA GLN A 146 -3.07 3.22 10.55
C GLN A 146 -1.93 3.85 11.38
N PHE A 147 -1.32 4.93 10.90
CA PHE A 147 -0.12 5.54 11.50
C PHE A 147 -0.28 5.97 12.97
N LEU A 148 -1.52 6.20 13.43
CA LEU A 148 -1.83 6.55 14.82
C LEU A 148 -1.90 5.34 15.78
N THR A 149 -2.18 4.14 15.26
CA THR A 149 -2.50 2.96 16.08
C THR A 149 -1.59 1.76 15.82
N CYS A 150 -0.84 1.76 14.71
CA CYS A 150 0.07 0.69 14.38
C CYS A 150 1.34 0.66 15.25
N ASP A 151 2.03 -0.48 15.24
CA ASP A 151 3.35 -0.62 15.87
C ASP A 151 4.31 0.45 15.36
N SER A 152 4.89 1.23 16.28
CA SER A 152 5.81 2.33 15.98
C SER A 152 7.03 1.92 15.14
N ARG A 153 7.43 0.64 15.15
CA ARG A 153 8.50 0.09 14.30
C ARG A 153 8.22 0.32 12.81
N TRP A 154 6.96 0.46 12.41
CA TRP A 154 6.59 0.72 11.01
C TRP A 154 7.07 2.07 10.47
N LYS A 155 7.37 3.05 11.32
CA LYS A 155 7.95 4.35 10.91
C LYS A 155 9.24 4.17 10.12
N GLN A 156 9.97 3.10 10.37
CA GLN A 156 11.24 2.85 9.69
C GLN A 156 11.07 2.40 8.22
N TYR A 157 9.86 1.99 7.83
CA TYR A 157 9.58 1.41 6.50
C TYR A 157 8.43 2.09 5.75
N LEU A 158 7.42 2.57 6.46
CA LEU A 158 6.22 3.14 5.87
C LEU A 158 6.17 4.64 6.11
N MET A 159 5.56 5.34 5.16
CA MET A 159 5.11 6.71 5.33
C MET A 159 3.66 6.74 5.84
N ALA A 160 3.30 7.76 6.60
CA ALA A 160 1.90 7.99 6.96
C ALA A 160 1.13 8.47 5.72
N SER A 161 0.06 7.75 5.35
CA SER A 161 -0.85 8.12 4.27
C SER A 161 -1.89 9.11 4.79
N VAL A 162 -1.87 10.35 4.28
CA VAL A 162 -2.68 11.47 4.79
C VAL A 162 -3.42 12.17 3.66
N GLN A 163 -4.51 12.88 3.99
CA GLN A 163 -5.38 13.53 3.01
C GLN A 163 -5.49 15.05 3.20
N SER A 164 -4.90 15.60 4.26
CA SER A 164 -4.82 17.04 4.50
C SER A 164 -3.44 17.47 5.01
N GLU A 165 -3.16 18.77 4.96
CA GLU A 165 -1.96 19.33 5.59
C GLU A 165 -1.98 19.21 7.12
N SER A 166 -3.17 19.34 7.73
CA SER A 166 -3.31 19.20 9.19
C SER A 166 -2.97 17.78 9.65
N GLU A 167 -3.46 16.76 8.94
CA GLU A 167 -3.07 15.36 9.18
C GLU A 167 -1.57 15.14 8.94
N ALA A 168 -1.01 15.74 7.90
CA ALA A 168 0.42 15.65 7.62
C ALA A 168 1.25 16.21 8.78
N ARG A 169 0.90 17.39 9.31
CA ARG A 169 1.56 17.99 10.47
C ARG A 169 1.44 17.10 11.71
N ILE A 170 0.27 16.51 11.96
CA ILE A 170 0.07 15.58 13.08
C ILE A 170 1.00 14.37 12.93
N ALA A 171 1.02 13.72 11.76
CA ALA A 171 1.87 12.56 11.52
C ALA A 171 3.37 12.90 11.66
N GLN A 172 3.80 14.05 11.10
CA GLN A 172 5.19 14.53 11.18
C GLN A 172 5.60 14.86 12.62
N SER A 173 4.71 15.43 13.43
CA SER A 173 4.97 15.68 14.86
C SER A 173 5.22 14.39 15.65
N GLN A 174 4.73 13.25 15.15
CA GLN A 174 4.98 11.92 15.71
C GLN A 174 6.19 11.22 15.08
N GLY A 175 6.94 11.89 14.19
CA GLY A 175 8.14 11.33 13.54
C GLY A 175 7.86 10.48 12.30
N TRP A 176 6.68 10.59 11.69
CA TRP A 176 6.41 9.97 10.39
C TRP A 176 6.84 10.89 9.24
N ARG A 177 7.46 10.33 8.19
CA ARG A 177 7.36 10.94 6.84
C ARG A 177 5.95 10.74 6.30
N THR A 178 5.45 11.66 5.49
CA THR A 178 4.07 11.63 4.99
C THR A 178 3.97 11.48 3.48
N PHE A 179 3.05 10.62 3.04
CA PHE A 179 2.55 10.57 1.68
C PHE A 179 1.15 11.20 1.65
N ARG A 180 1.03 12.41 1.14
CA ARG A 180 -0.25 13.14 1.07
C ARG A 180 -0.90 12.95 -0.28
N ILE A 181 -2.16 12.52 -0.29
CA ILE A 181 -2.98 12.58 -1.49
C ILE A 181 -3.69 13.94 -1.48
N MET A 182 -3.62 14.67 -2.58
CA MET A 182 -4.15 16.04 -2.67
C MET A 182 -5.05 16.22 -3.89
N ALA A 183 -5.93 17.23 -3.83
CA ALA A 183 -6.72 17.65 -4.99
C ALA A 183 -5.80 18.12 -6.13
N PRO A 184 -6.24 18.05 -7.41
CA PRO A 184 -5.38 18.36 -8.56
C PRO A 184 -4.72 19.74 -8.53
N ASP A 185 -5.40 20.73 -7.96
CA ASP A 185 -4.98 22.14 -7.93
C ASP A 185 -4.48 22.57 -6.54
N ALA A 186 -4.39 21.65 -5.58
CA ALA A 186 -3.88 21.96 -4.24
C ALA A 186 -2.36 22.22 -4.30
N PRO A 187 -1.85 23.21 -3.52
CA PRO A 187 -0.43 23.49 -3.45
C PRO A 187 0.33 22.41 -2.66
N LEU A 188 1.64 22.35 -2.89
CA LEU A 188 2.59 21.61 -2.05
C LEU A 188 2.91 22.41 -0.79
N SER A 189 3.23 21.72 0.30
CA SER A 189 3.80 22.34 1.51
C SER A 189 5.34 22.44 1.42
N ASP A 190 5.97 23.28 2.25
CA ASP A 190 7.42 23.62 2.16
C ASP A 190 8.41 22.44 2.22
N ASN A 191 8.06 21.34 2.92
CA ASN A 191 8.88 20.12 3.00
C ASN A 191 8.22 18.92 2.31
N GLU A 192 7.57 19.20 1.18
CA GLU A 192 6.81 18.23 0.39
C GLU A 192 7.15 18.40 -1.10
N ILE A 193 7.43 17.29 -1.77
CA ILE A 193 7.66 17.26 -3.22
C ILE A 193 6.58 16.43 -3.89
N LEU A 194 6.30 16.75 -5.16
CA LEU A 194 5.38 15.94 -5.95
C LEU A 194 5.99 14.57 -6.25
N CYS A 195 5.16 13.54 -6.32
CA CYS A 195 5.55 12.20 -6.75
C CYS A 195 6.27 12.31 -8.10
N ARG A 196 7.51 11.78 -8.18
CA ARG A 196 8.34 11.89 -9.39
C ARG A 196 7.69 11.29 -10.64
N HIS A 197 6.85 10.26 -10.47
CA HIS A 197 6.08 9.69 -11.58
C HIS A 197 4.97 10.62 -12.05
N THR A 198 4.36 11.37 -11.14
CA THR A 198 3.31 12.34 -11.47
C THR A 198 3.89 13.60 -12.12
N GLU A 199 5.12 13.97 -11.77
CA GLU A 199 5.89 15.00 -12.49
C GLU A 199 6.30 14.54 -13.90
N ASN A 200 6.72 13.28 -14.04
CA ASN A 200 7.15 12.68 -15.29
C ASN A 200 6.89 11.17 -15.27
N ASP A 201 5.95 10.71 -16.11
CA ASP A 201 5.45 9.33 -16.14
C ASP A 201 6.50 8.29 -16.59
N ILE A 202 7.63 8.74 -17.17
CA ILE A 202 8.79 7.90 -17.46
C ILE A 202 9.48 7.44 -16.16
N ILE A 203 9.41 8.24 -15.09
CA ILE A 203 10.05 7.92 -13.81
C ILE A 203 9.20 6.89 -13.06
N LYS A 204 9.70 5.65 -12.99
CA LYS A 204 9.06 4.55 -12.26
C LYS A 204 9.48 4.53 -10.79
N CYS A 205 8.62 3.99 -9.93
CA CYS A 205 8.88 3.85 -8.50
C CYS A 205 10.18 3.07 -8.21
N GLU A 206 10.50 2.03 -9.00
CA GLU A 206 11.73 1.24 -8.87
C GLU A 206 13.02 2.07 -8.94
N PHE A 207 12.97 3.21 -9.63
CA PHE A 207 14.10 4.12 -9.76
C PHE A 207 14.18 5.07 -8.57
N CYS A 208 13.10 5.80 -8.27
CA CYS A 208 13.16 6.87 -7.26
C CYS A 208 13.17 6.34 -5.81
N MET A 209 12.38 5.31 -5.51
CA MET A 209 12.22 4.70 -4.18
C MET A 209 12.10 5.73 -3.05
N LEU A 210 11.34 6.82 -3.27
CA LEU A 210 11.22 7.91 -2.31
C LEU A 210 10.22 7.62 -1.19
N CYS A 211 9.28 6.68 -1.43
CA CYS A 211 8.23 6.32 -0.49
C CYS A 211 8.72 5.34 0.61
N ASP A 212 9.82 5.70 1.28
CA ASP A 212 10.51 4.94 2.34
C ASP A 212 10.26 5.63 3.70
N GLY A 213 9.93 4.89 4.76
CA GLY A 213 9.66 5.49 6.07
C GLY A 213 10.87 6.20 6.69
N ASN A 214 12.07 5.65 6.53
CA ASN A 214 13.28 6.13 7.22
C ASN A 214 14.27 6.82 6.28
N SER A 215 14.06 8.11 6.03
CA SER A 215 14.90 8.88 5.12
C SER A 215 14.98 10.35 5.50
N SER A 216 16.10 11.01 5.18
CA SER A 216 16.21 12.48 5.24
C SER A 216 15.55 13.19 4.06
N LYS A 217 14.91 12.44 3.16
CA LYS A 217 14.25 12.97 1.95
C LYS A 217 12.92 13.67 2.29
N PRO A 218 12.48 14.65 1.48
CA PRO A 218 11.24 15.40 1.72
C PRO A 218 10.01 14.50 1.77
N ASN A 219 8.90 14.99 2.36
CA ASN A 219 7.60 14.31 2.26
C ASN A 219 7.12 14.26 0.81
N ILE A 220 6.18 13.36 0.52
CA ILE A 220 5.70 13.14 -0.84
C ILE A 220 4.23 13.54 -0.93
N ALA A 221 3.87 14.33 -1.91
CA ALA A 221 2.49 14.52 -2.34
C ALA A 221 2.22 13.75 -3.63
N ASP A 222 0.99 13.31 -3.82
CA ASP A 222 0.51 12.86 -5.11
C ASP A 222 -0.87 13.45 -5.39
N LYS A 223 -1.09 13.89 -6.63
CA LYS A 223 -2.40 14.36 -7.05
C LYS A 223 -3.32 13.14 -7.15
N VAL A 224 -4.54 13.26 -6.65
CA VAL A 224 -5.52 12.19 -6.81
C VAL A 224 -5.70 11.88 -8.31
N HIS A 225 -5.68 10.59 -8.65
CA HIS A 225 -5.70 10.13 -10.03
C HIS A 225 -6.53 8.85 -10.19
N GLY A 226 -6.86 8.51 -11.43
CA GLY A 226 -7.61 7.31 -11.79
C GLY A 226 -8.94 7.65 -12.47
N LEU A 227 -9.98 6.87 -12.21
CA LEU A 227 -11.29 7.10 -12.81
C LEU A 227 -11.85 8.47 -12.35
N LYS A 228 -12.45 9.22 -13.28
CA LYS A 228 -12.97 10.59 -13.02
C LYS A 228 -13.89 10.67 -11.79
N TRP A 229 -14.75 9.67 -11.59
CA TRP A 229 -15.66 9.65 -10.44
C TRP A 229 -14.92 9.45 -9.10
N LYS A 230 -13.80 8.71 -9.07
CA LYS A 230 -12.97 8.57 -7.86
C LYS A 230 -12.29 9.89 -7.51
N VAL A 231 -11.79 10.60 -8.53
CA VAL A 231 -11.21 11.94 -8.38
C VAL A 231 -12.26 12.92 -7.84
N SER A 232 -13.45 12.96 -8.45
CA SER A 232 -14.54 13.82 -7.99
C SER A 232 -14.94 13.54 -6.54
N ASN A 233 -15.05 12.26 -6.15
CA ASN A 233 -15.35 11.88 -4.78
C ASN A 233 -14.26 12.30 -3.80
N PHE A 234 -13.00 12.18 -4.19
CA PHE A 234 -11.88 12.63 -3.37
C PHE A 234 -11.90 14.15 -3.17
N VAL A 235 -12.16 14.93 -4.22
CA VAL A 235 -12.24 16.39 -4.12
C VAL A 235 -13.32 16.81 -3.12
N LYS A 236 -14.53 16.25 -3.23
CA LYS A 236 -15.62 16.48 -2.27
C LYS A 236 -15.24 16.12 -0.83
N TYR A 237 -14.54 15.00 -0.66
CA TYR A 237 -14.04 14.58 0.64
C TYR A 237 -13.00 15.56 1.19
N SER A 238 -12.05 16.00 0.37
CA SER A 238 -11.01 16.95 0.76
C SER A 238 -11.60 18.31 1.17
N GLU A 239 -12.63 18.78 0.47
CA GLU A 239 -13.36 20.00 0.83
C GLU A 239 -14.03 19.86 2.21
N SER A 240 -14.59 18.69 2.52
CA SER A 240 -15.20 18.40 3.83
C SER A 240 -14.23 18.36 5.00
N LEU A 241 -12.92 18.21 4.75
CA LEU A 241 -11.88 18.27 5.78
C LEU A 241 -11.40 19.70 6.07
N SER A 242 -11.75 20.65 5.19
CA SER A 242 -11.32 22.05 5.27
C SER A 242 -12.39 22.96 5.88
N ASN A 243 -13.63 22.48 5.98
CA ASN A 243 -14.77 23.12 6.63
C ASN A 243 -14.94 22.59 8.06
#